data_AF-A0A7J6QN35-F1
#
_entry.id   AF-A0A7J6QN35-F1
#
_cell.length_a   1.000
_cell.length_b   1.000
_cell.length_c   1.000
_cell.angle_alpha   90.00
_cell.angle_beta   90.00
_cell.angle_gamma   90.00
#
_symmetry.space_group_name_H-M   'P 1'
#
loop_
_entity.id
_entity.type
_entity.pdbx_description
1 polymer ?
#
loop_
_entity_poly.entity_id
_entity_poly.type
_entity_poly.pdbx_seq_one_letter_code
_entity_poly.pdbx_strand_id
1 'polypeptide(L)'
;MVTAGVDCPERPTAQKIAELTVRTLARTLPPALVGVTFLSGGQSEEDASVNLSAMNQLPKERRPWALTFSYGRALQASAIKTWSGKEENTKAAQESFLVRAKANSEAQLGKYQGS
;
A
#
# COMPACT_ATOMS: atom_id res chain seq x y z
N MET A 1 -5.41 0.89 6.60
CA MET A 1 -4.78 -0.29 7.25
C MET A 1 -4.90 -0.13 8.75
N VAL A 2 -4.73 -1.19 9.54
CA VAL A 2 -4.66 -1.11 11.00
C VAL A 2 -3.21 -0.86 11.39
N THR A 3 -2.89 0.39 11.74
CA THR A 3 -1.53 0.83 12.08
C THR A 3 -1.48 1.42 13.48
N ALA A 4 -0.26 1.62 14.01
CA ALA A 4 -0.09 2.46 15.19
C ALA A 4 -0.47 3.92 14.88
N GLY A 5 -0.80 4.68 15.92
CA GLY A 5 -1.06 6.12 15.81
C GLY A 5 0.16 6.89 15.32
N VAL A 6 -0.05 8.08 14.73
CA VAL A 6 1.04 8.89 14.16
C VAL A 6 2.09 9.29 15.19
N ASP A 7 1.70 9.49 16.45
CA ASP A 7 2.61 9.86 17.55
C ASP A 7 3.14 8.66 18.35
N CYS A 8 2.80 7.43 17.94
CA CYS A 8 3.29 6.23 18.61
C CYS A 8 4.81 6.06 18.35
N PRO A 9 5.65 6.03 19.40
CA PRO A 9 7.10 5.91 19.25
C PRO A 9 7.50 4.53 18.72
N GLU A 10 6.73 3.50 19.09
CA GLU A 10 6.95 2.14 18.62
C GLU A 10 6.21 1.91 17.30
N ARG A 11 6.94 1.55 16.25
CA ARG A 11 6.37 1.26 14.93
C ARG A 11 6.24 -0.25 14.75
N PRO A 12 5.03 -0.77 14.47
CA PRO A 12 4.84 -2.20 14.23
C PRO A 12 5.48 -2.61 12.91
N THR A 13 5.89 -3.88 12.84
CA THR A 13 6.38 -4.48 11.59
C THR A 13 5.25 -4.60 10.55
N ALA A 14 5.62 -4.68 9.27
CA ALA A 14 4.67 -4.87 8.19
C ALA A 14 3.83 -6.15 8.36
N GLN A 15 4.44 -7.23 8.82
CA GLN A 15 3.75 -8.48 9.14
C GLN A 15 2.71 -8.27 10.24
N LYS A 16 3.05 -7.51 11.30
CA LYS A 16 2.09 -7.24 12.38
C LYS A 16 0.92 -6.39 11.89
N ILE A 17 1.18 -5.36 11.09
CA ILE A 17 0.14 -4.54 10.44
C ILE A 17 -0.75 -5.44 9.57
N ALA A 18 -0.15 -6.34 8.79
CA ALA A 18 -0.88 -7.23 7.90
C ALA A 18 -1.81 -8.19 8.65
N GLU A 19 -1.30 -8.87 9.67
CA GLU A 19 -2.08 -9.78 10.51
C GLU A 19 -3.26 -9.07 11.18
N LEU A 20 -3.00 -7.92 11.80
CA LEU A 20 -4.03 -7.15 12.50
C LEU A 20 -5.07 -6.61 11.52
N THR A 21 -4.64 -6.14 10.34
CA THR A 21 -5.55 -5.63 9.32
C THR A 21 -6.45 -6.73 8.78
N VAL A 22 -5.88 -7.85 8.32
CA VAL A 22 -6.66 -8.97 7.77
C VAL A 22 -7.57 -9.59 8.84
N ARG A 23 -7.10 -9.73 10.08
CA ARG A 23 -7.94 -10.21 11.19
C ARG A 23 -9.14 -9.30 11.44
N THR A 24 -8.97 -7.99 11.41
CA THR A 24 -10.07 -7.04 11.60
C THR A 24 -11.08 -7.17 10.48
N LEU A 25 -10.63 -7.20 9.21
CA LEU A 25 -11.52 -7.41 8.06
C LEU A 25 -12.26 -8.75 8.15
N ALA A 26 -11.56 -9.83 8.53
CA ALA A 26 -12.15 -11.17 8.72
C ALA A 26 -13.27 -11.22 9.76
N ARG A 27 -13.25 -10.30 10.74
CA ARG A 27 -14.26 -10.22 11.80
C ARG A 27 -15.47 -9.36 11.45
N THR A 28 -15.39 -8.58 10.37
CA THR A 28 -16.40 -7.55 10.07
C THR A 28 -16.95 -7.60 8.66
N LEU A 29 -16.19 -8.10 7.69
CA LEU A 29 -16.60 -8.15 6.30
C LEU A 29 -17.13 -9.53 5.92
N PRO A 30 -18.21 -9.61 5.12
CA PRO A 30 -18.67 -10.88 4.56
C PRO A 30 -17.74 -11.33 3.42
N PRO A 31 -17.48 -12.65 3.26
CA PRO A 31 -16.67 -13.18 2.16
C PRO A 31 -17.22 -12.89 0.76
N ALA A 32 -18.50 -12.51 0.64
CA ALA A 32 -19.14 -12.17 -0.63
C ALA A 32 -18.65 -10.86 -1.26
N LEU A 33 -17.98 -9.99 -0.48
CA LEU A 33 -17.36 -8.79 -1.05
C LEU A 33 -16.25 -9.20 -2.04
N VAL A 34 -16.05 -8.43 -3.12
CA VAL A 34 -15.07 -8.80 -4.17
C VAL A 34 -13.65 -8.33 -3.84
N GLY A 35 -13.51 -7.24 -3.09
CA GLY A 35 -12.21 -6.68 -2.78
C GLY A 35 -12.25 -5.52 -1.79
N VAL A 36 -11.08 -5.22 -1.23
CA VAL A 36 -10.82 -4.11 -0.33
C VAL A 36 -9.70 -3.26 -0.91
N THR A 37 -9.98 -1.98 -1.11
CA THR A 37 -9.02 -0.99 -1.58
C THR A 37 -8.54 -0.15 -0.39
N PHE A 38 -7.25 -0.19 -0.10
CA PHE A 38 -6.71 0.55 1.04
C PHE A 38 -6.33 1.98 0.66
N LEU A 39 -6.64 2.92 1.57
CA LEU A 39 -6.02 4.25 1.61
C LEU A 39 -4.60 4.17 2.20
N SER A 40 -3.71 5.07 1.79
CA SER A 40 -2.34 5.14 2.31
C SER A 40 -2.23 5.87 3.66
N GLY A 41 -3.17 6.75 3.99
CA GLY A 41 -3.43 7.20 5.36
C GLY A 41 -2.27 7.88 6.11
N GLY A 42 -1.38 8.57 5.41
CA GLY A 42 -0.24 9.22 6.06
C GLY A 42 1.09 8.47 5.95
N GLN A 43 1.08 7.24 5.42
CA GLN A 43 2.30 6.46 5.19
C GLN A 43 3.20 7.07 4.11
N SER A 44 4.48 6.69 4.14
CA SER A 44 5.41 6.89 3.03
C SER A 44 4.98 6.05 1.81
N GLU A 45 5.51 6.36 0.63
CA GLU A 45 5.24 5.57 -0.59
C GLU A 45 5.71 4.11 -0.42
N GLU A 46 6.84 3.92 0.25
CA GLU A 46 7.46 2.61 0.48
C GLU A 46 6.67 1.78 1.49
N ASP A 47 6.38 2.35 2.67
CA ASP A 47 5.65 1.64 3.73
C ASP A 47 4.27 1.19 3.25
N ALA A 48 3.59 2.02 2.46
CA ALA A 48 2.28 1.69 1.92
C ALA A 48 2.32 0.47 0.98
N SER A 49 3.41 0.30 0.22
CA SER A 49 3.59 -0.87 -0.65
C SER A 49 4.05 -2.10 0.12
N VAL A 50 5.00 -1.95 1.06
CA VAL A 50 5.48 -3.05 1.91
C VAL A 50 4.34 -3.63 2.76
N ASN A 51 3.53 -2.78 3.38
CA ASN A 51 2.39 -3.22 4.18
C ASN A 51 1.30 -3.91 3.34
N LEU A 52 1.03 -3.40 2.13
CA LEU A 52 0.11 -4.05 1.20
C LEU A 52 0.63 -5.43 0.76
N SER A 53 1.93 -5.56 0.51
CA SER A 53 2.53 -6.82 0.12
C SER A 53 2.50 -7.85 1.24
N ALA A 54 2.84 -7.44 2.47
CA ALA A 54 2.74 -8.30 3.65
C ALA A 54 1.32 -8.85 3.85
N MET A 55 0.28 -8.05 3.61
CA MET A 55 -1.11 -8.53 3.64
C MET A 55 -1.39 -9.59 2.56
N ASN A 56 -0.88 -9.39 1.35
CA ASN A 56 -1.06 -10.32 0.24
C ASN A 56 -0.15 -11.56 0.29
N GLN A 57 0.80 -11.61 1.22
CA GLN A 57 1.60 -12.81 1.52
C GLN A 57 0.92 -13.74 2.54
N LEU A 58 -0.11 -13.27 3.25
CA LEU A 58 -0.86 -14.12 4.17
C LEU A 58 -1.63 -15.22 3.41
N PRO A 59 -1.96 -16.36 4.05
CA PRO A 59 -2.75 -17.43 3.43
C PRO A 59 -4.09 -16.93 2.90
N LYS A 60 -4.51 -17.41 1.72
CA LYS A 60 -5.70 -16.91 1.01
C LYS A 60 -6.99 -17.17 1.80
N GLU A 61 -7.02 -18.23 2.59
CA GLU A 61 -8.15 -18.62 3.45
C GLU A 61 -8.44 -17.57 4.52
N ARG A 62 -7.43 -16.79 4.93
CA ARG A 62 -7.59 -15.70 5.90
C ARG A 62 -8.08 -14.40 5.26
N ARG A 63 -8.00 -14.30 3.93
CA ARG A 63 -8.34 -13.11 3.13
C ARG A 63 -9.10 -13.53 1.86
N PRO A 64 -10.39 -13.87 1.98
CA PRO A 64 -11.22 -14.28 0.83
C PRO A 64 -11.40 -13.18 -0.22
N TRP A 65 -11.04 -11.93 0.11
CA TRP A 65 -11.12 -10.74 -0.75
C TRP A 65 -9.84 -10.49 -1.53
N ALA A 66 -9.95 -9.87 -2.70
CA ALA A 66 -8.80 -9.18 -3.29
C ALA A 66 -8.38 -7.99 -2.42
N LEU A 67 -7.11 -7.88 -2.07
CA LEU A 67 -6.57 -6.76 -1.28
C LEU A 67 -5.69 -5.89 -2.18
N THR A 68 -6.12 -4.65 -2.46
CA THR A 68 -5.43 -3.75 -3.39
C THR A 68 -5.36 -2.32 -2.86
N PHE A 69 -4.76 -1.41 -3.63
CA PHE A 69 -4.54 -0.02 -3.25
C PHE A 69 -5.55 0.93 -3.90
N SER A 70 -5.89 2.00 -3.17
CA SER A 70 -6.50 3.23 -3.68
C SER A 70 -5.73 4.40 -3.07
N TYR A 71 -4.61 4.73 -3.69
CA TYR A 71 -3.62 5.66 -3.14
C TYR A 71 -3.59 6.97 -3.92
N GLY A 72 -3.65 8.09 -3.19
CA GLY A 72 -3.28 9.41 -3.71
C GLY A 72 -1.80 9.65 -3.48
N ARG A 73 -1.47 10.19 -2.29
CA ARG A 73 -0.09 10.62 -1.97
C ARG A 73 0.96 9.51 -2.11
N ALA A 74 0.64 8.27 -1.74
CA ALA A 74 1.61 7.16 -1.83
C ALA A 74 1.91 6.70 -3.29
N LEU A 75 1.19 7.27 -4.27
CA LEU A 75 1.40 7.01 -5.69
C LEU A 75 2.01 8.21 -6.41
N GLN A 76 1.80 9.43 -5.89
CA GLN A 76 2.08 10.68 -6.60
C GLN A 76 3.17 11.54 -5.95
N ALA A 77 3.60 11.28 -4.71
CA ALA A 77 4.48 12.20 -3.99
C ALA A 77 5.83 12.38 -4.69
N SER A 78 6.48 11.29 -5.11
CA SER A 78 7.74 11.36 -5.85
C SER A 78 7.56 11.97 -7.24
N ALA A 79 6.46 11.68 -7.92
CA ALA A 79 6.14 12.25 -9.23
C ALA A 79 5.96 13.77 -9.17
N ILE A 80 5.15 14.27 -8.23
CA ILE A 80 4.92 15.71 -8.03
C ILE A 80 6.22 16.41 -7.64
N LYS A 81 7.01 15.82 -6.74
CA LYS A 81 8.32 16.36 -6.36
C LYS A 81 9.27 16.45 -7.54
N THR A 82 9.34 15.39 -8.36
CA THR A 82 10.20 15.34 -9.54
C THR A 82 9.76 16.34 -10.60
N TRP A 83 8.45 16.47 -10.84
CA TRP A 83 7.91 17.43 -11.77
C TRP A 83 8.26 18.86 -11.39
N SER A 84 8.10 19.23 -10.11
CA SER A 84 8.41 20.58 -9.61
C SER A 84 7.70 21.72 -10.39
N GLY A 85 6.58 21.44 -11.06
CA GLY A 85 5.85 22.41 -11.88
C GLY A 85 6.52 22.78 -13.21
N LYS A 86 7.55 22.04 -13.62
CA LYS A 86 8.40 22.34 -14.79
C LYS A 86 8.11 21.39 -15.94
N GLU A 87 7.80 21.93 -17.12
CA GLU A 87 7.44 21.12 -18.29
C GLU A 87 8.58 20.19 -18.74
N GLU A 88 9.84 20.64 -18.62
CA GLU A 88 11.01 19.85 -18.95
C GLU A 88 11.15 18.57 -18.09
N ASN A 89 10.52 18.53 -16.91
CA ASN A 89 10.56 17.39 -16.00
C ASN A 89 9.41 16.40 -16.20
N THR A 90 8.50 16.65 -17.15
CA THR A 90 7.28 15.84 -17.33
C THR A 90 7.59 14.35 -17.48
N LYS A 91 8.57 14.01 -18.32
CA LYS A 91 8.95 12.61 -18.57
C LYS A 91 9.53 11.93 -17.32
N ALA A 92 10.44 12.61 -16.62
CA ALA A 92 11.03 12.09 -15.38
C ALA A 92 9.98 11.88 -14.28
N ALA A 93 9.00 12.78 -14.18
CA ALA A 93 7.89 12.64 -13.23
C ALA A 93 6.97 11.44 -13.56
N GLN A 94 6.67 11.22 -14.85
CA GLN A 94 5.91 10.05 -15.30
C GLN A 94 6.65 8.74 -15.00
N GLU A 95 7.96 8.69 -15.24
CA GLU A 95 8.80 7.54 -14.90
C GLU A 95 8.77 7.26 -13.39
N SER A 96 8.87 8.29 -12.55
CA SER A 96 8.73 8.17 -11.09
C SER A 96 7.36 7.62 -10.66
N PHE A 97 6.28 8.10 -11.29
CA PHE A 97 4.93 7.57 -11.05
C PHE A 97 4.83 6.08 -11.42
N LEU A 98 5.38 5.69 -12.57
CA LEU A 98 5.34 4.30 -13.04
C LEU A 98 6.09 3.35 -12.10
N VAL A 99 7.20 3.79 -11.50
CA VAL A 99 7.91 3.01 -10.47
C VAL A 99 6.97 2.70 -9.30
N ARG A 100 6.25 3.70 -8.78
CA ARG A 100 5.29 3.45 -7.69
C ARG A 100 4.07 2.64 -8.13
N ALA A 101 3.58 2.84 -9.34
CA ALA A 101 2.48 2.04 -9.88
C ALA A 101 2.86 0.56 -9.98
N LYS A 102 4.07 0.27 -10.48
CA LYS A 102 4.60 -1.09 -10.58
C LYS A 102 4.79 -1.72 -9.20
N ALA A 103 5.41 -1.00 -8.26
CA ALA A 103 5.62 -1.50 -6.90
C ALA A 103 4.29 -1.86 -6.21
N ASN A 104 3.25 -1.02 -6.36
CA ASN A 104 1.93 -1.31 -5.78
C ASN A 104 1.20 -2.46 -6.50
N SER A 105 1.40 -2.61 -7.81
CA SER A 105 0.92 -3.77 -8.58
C SER A 105 1.55 -5.08 -8.09
N GLU A 106 2.87 -5.10 -7.88
CA GLU A 106 3.58 -6.26 -7.32
C GLU A 106 3.19 -6.52 -5.85
N ALA A 107 2.94 -5.46 -5.08
CA ALA A 107 2.47 -5.56 -3.70
C ALA A 107 1.09 -6.22 -3.61
N GLN A 108 0.17 -5.89 -4.53
CA GLN A 108 -1.14 -6.55 -4.63
C GLN A 108 -1.00 -8.07 -4.86
N LEU A 109 0.06 -8.50 -5.55
CA LEU A 109 0.37 -9.91 -5.77
C LEU A 109 1.17 -10.56 -4.63
N GLY A 110 1.55 -9.81 -3.60
CA GLY A 110 2.40 -10.30 -2.50
C GLY A 110 3.88 -10.50 -2.89
N LYS A 111 4.31 -9.93 -4.02
CA LYS A 111 5.64 -10.16 -4.61
C LYS A 111 6.65 -9.03 -4.38
N TYR A 112 6.21 -7.93 -3.79
CA TYR A 112 7.07 -6.77 -3.56
C TYR A 112 7.89 -6.97 -2.28
N GLN A 113 9.22 -6.83 -2.39
CA GLN A 113 10.16 -7.04 -1.28
C GLN A 113 10.80 -5.74 -0.76
N GLY A 114 10.38 -4.60 -1.32
CA GLY A 114 10.97 -3.30 -1.05
C GLY A 114 11.92 -2.84 -2.17
N SER A 115 12.15 -1.54 -2.22
CA SER A 115 13.06 -0.88 -3.17
C SER A 115 14.50 -0.80 -2.65
#